data_AF-O17104-F1
#
_entry.id   AF-O17104-F1
#
_cell.length_a   1.000
_cell.length_b   1.000
_cell.length_c   1.000
_cell.angle_alpha   90.00
_cell.angle_beta   90.00
_cell.angle_gamma   90.00
#
_symmetry.space_group_name_H-M   'P 1'
#
loop_
_entity.id
_entity.type
_entity.pdbx_description
1 polymer ?
#
loop_
_entity_poly.entity_id
_entity_poly.type
_entity_poly.pdbx_seq_one_letter_code
_entity_poly.pdbx_strand_id
1 'polypeptide(L)'
;MVVNKRSLLIVCSCILFLAQCIYVIGIFTRKPVEVAVEVTTEIPMNTTTTSAPVIVKDILPGDHITEFIPPFVPLLNDYVITENYNLHACIVRKSMSQLTTNLMCYLSNTALYEDRNRTLSDTWAARKGSCDNIAWSAYAPLYENGTMSMSRMTKLAFIRHPESRFVSFFVDKCINTNSCYGCRDLHCAVKLVYDRLMNHVQNRHLIDQSESELWWFDWHAAPQTWNCDFYKHLTDYHLIKIGTSQKDRKLAMKQLQIALKTANVEDKYIEKIMADTLVSDTKHGTHQSKSNLRILQQVRTDPYVRHYLHRIYYFDYVAFGFEIPEVYSADLPEYPLRN
;
A
#
# COMPACT_ATOMS: atom_id res chain seq x y z
N MET A 1 -27.04 -6.60 -52.48
CA MET A 1 -26.17 -5.47 -52.05
C MET A 1 -24.79 -6.00 -51.73
N VAL A 2 -23.79 -5.74 -52.57
CA VAL A 2 -22.40 -6.12 -52.26
C VAL A 2 -21.83 -5.02 -51.36
N VAL A 3 -21.79 -5.26 -50.05
CA VAL A 3 -21.16 -4.32 -49.12
C VAL A 3 -19.66 -4.36 -49.38
N ASN A 4 -19.12 -3.26 -49.89
CA ASN A 4 -17.71 -3.11 -50.20
C ASN A 4 -16.87 -3.32 -48.92
N LYS A 5 -15.92 -4.27 -48.95
CA LYS A 5 -15.04 -4.57 -47.80
C LYS A 5 -14.34 -3.33 -47.24
N ARG A 6 -14.01 -2.34 -48.09
CA ARG A 6 -13.45 -1.06 -47.64
C ARG A 6 -14.41 -0.26 -46.78
N SER A 7 -15.69 -0.22 -47.16
CA SER A 7 -16.73 0.46 -46.37
C SER A 7 -16.90 -0.20 -45.00
N LEU A 8 -16.84 -1.54 -44.92
CA LEU A 8 -16.94 -2.26 -43.66
C LEU A 8 -15.76 -1.94 -42.72
N LEU A 9 -14.53 -1.90 -43.24
CA LEU A 9 -13.33 -1.55 -42.46
C LEU A 9 -13.38 -0.12 -41.92
N ILE A 10 -13.86 0.84 -42.72
CA ILE A 10 -14.02 2.24 -42.29
C ILE A 10 -15.07 2.33 -41.17
N VAL A 11 -16.21 1.66 -41.34
CA VAL A 11 -17.27 1.63 -40.32
C VAL A 11 -16.78 1.01 -39.01
N CYS A 12 -16.06 -0.12 -39.06
CA CYS A 12 -15.46 -0.73 -37.87
C CYS A 12 -14.46 0.20 -37.17
N SER A 13 -13.61 0.89 -37.94
CA SER A 13 -12.63 1.84 -37.38
C SER A 13 -13.31 3.03 -36.71
N CYS A 14 -14.38 3.57 -37.32
CA CYS A 14 -15.16 4.65 -36.73
C CYS A 14 -15.87 4.22 -35.43
N ILE A 15 -16.41 3.00 -35.37
CA ILE A 15 -17.06 2.48 -34.16
C ILE A 15 -16.03 2.31 -33.02
N LEU A 16 -14.84 1.78 -33.32
CA LEU A 16 -13.78 1.64 -32.32
C LEU A 16 -13.31 3.00 -31.81
N PHE A 17 -13.15 3.98 -32.70
CA PHE A 17 -12.78 5.34 -32.31
C PHE A 17 -13.85 6.00 -31.43
N LEU A 18 -15.13 5.88 -31.79
CA LEU A 18 -16.24 6.39 -30.98
C LEU A 18 -16.31 5.73 -29.59
N ALA A 19 -16.10 4.41 -29.52
CA ALA A 19 -16.06 3.69 -28.25
C ALA A 19 -14.91 4.17 -27.35
N GLN A 20 -13.74 4.44 -27.94
CA GLN A 20 -12.60 5.04 -27.24
C GLN A 20 -12.92 6.46 -26.76
N CYS A 21 -13.54 7.30 -27.60
CA CYS A 21 -13.97 8.65 -27.19
C CYS A 21 -14.97 8.62 -26.03
N ILE A 22 -15.99 7.75 -26.08
CA ILE A 22 -16.99 7.61 -25.01
C ILE A 22 -16.32 7.14 -23.71
N TYR A 23 -15.40 6.18 -23.80
CA TYR A 23 -14.65 5.69 -22.65
C TYR A 23 -13.82 6.80 -22.00
N VAL A 24 -13.11 7.59 -22.81
CA VAL A 24 -12.30 8.72 -22.34
C VAL A 24 -13.18 9.80 -21.71
N ILE A 25 -14.29 10.18 -22.34
CA ILE A 25 -15.24 11.14 -21.76
C ILE A 25 -15.79 10.62 -20.42
N GLY A 26 -16.16 9.34 -20.34
CA GLY A 26 -16.66 8.72 -19.12
C GLY A 26 -15.66 8.71 -17.96
N ILE A 27 -14.35 8.70 -18.24
CA ILE A 27 -13.31 8.86 -17.22
C ILE A 27 -13.29 10.31 -16.71
N PHE A 28 -13.35 11.30 -17.60
CA PHE A 28 -13.26 12.72 -17.23
C PHE A 28 -14.56 13.31 -16.65
N THR A 29 -15.72 12.69 -16.88
CA THR A 29 -17.01 13.18 -16.37
C THR A 29 -17.50 12.45 -15.11
N ARG A 30 -16.70 11.56 -14.50
CA ARG A 30 -17.09 10.94 -13.23
C ARG A 30 -17.07 11.99 -12.13
N LYS A 31 -18.26 12.45 -11.72
CA LYS A 31 -18.42 13.24 -10.51
C LYS A 31 -17.99 12.40 -9.30
N PRO A 32 -17.21 12.96 -8.35
CA PRO A 32 -16.90 12.30 -7.10
C PRO A 32 -18.20 12.01 -6.34
N VAL A 33 -18.27 10.83 -5.73
CA VAL A 33 -19.40 10.42 -4.90
C VAL A 33 -19.34 11.24 -3.61
N GLU A 34 -20.20 12.24 -3.48
CA GLU A 34 -20.38 13.00 -2.24
C GLU A 34 -20.89 12.05 -1.15
N VAL A 35 -20.03 11.75 -0.17
CA VAL A 35 -20.44 11.09 1.06
C VAL A 35 -20.64 12.19 2.09
N ALA A 36 -21.88 12.66 2.22
CA ALA A 36 -22.27 13.56 3.29
C ALA A 36 -22.12 12.83 4.64
N VAL A 37 -21.20 13.31 5.49
CA VAL A 37 -21.12 12.90 6.88
C VAL A 37 -21.38 14.13 7.74
N GLU A 38 -22.60 14.22 8.25
CA GLU A 38 -22.96 15.16 9.30
C GLU A 38 -22.34 14.68 10.62
N VAL A 39 -21.48 15.50 11.23
CA VAL A 39 -21.11 15.34 12.64
C VAL A 39 -21.34 16.66 13.36
N THR A 40 -22.48 16.74 14.03
CA THR A 40 -22.79 17.69 15.09
C THR A 40 -22.17 17.21 16.40
N THR A 41 -21.59 18.12 17.18
CA THR A 41 -21.80 18.25 18.64
C THR A 41 -20.88 19.31 19.22
N GLU A 42 -21.51 20.40 19.65
CA GLU A 42 -21.01 21.45 20.53
C GLU A 42 -20.89 20.92 21.97
N ILE A 43 -19.90 21.36 22.76
CA ILE A 43 -19.86 21.35 24.26
C ILE A 43 -18.60 22.15 24.73
N PRO A 44 -18.61 22.79 25.92
CA PRO A 44 -18.35 24.23 26.00
C PRO A 44 -17.01 24.65 26.60
N MET A 45 -16.70 25.92 26.36
CA MET A 45 -15.58 26.67 26.93
C MET A 45 -15.70 26.80 28.45
N ASN A 46 -14.61 26.51 29.16
CA ASN A 46 -14.42 27.04 30.51
C ASN A 46 -12.96 27.46 30.75
N THR A 47 -12.85 28.72 31.17
CA THR A 47 -11.95 29.28 32.21
C THR A 47 -10.42 29.17 32.08
N THR A 48 -9.82 30.36 31.98
CA THR A 48 -8.66 30.89 32.76
C THR A 48 -7.49 29.94 33.06
N THR A 49 -6.25 30.33 32.72
CA THR A 49 -5.32 31.08 33.61
C THR A 49 -3.97 31.25 32.88
N THR A 50 -3.42 32.46 32.92
CA THR A 50 -1.99 32.87 32.91
C THR A 50 -0.93 32.03 32.19
N SER A 51 -0.31 32.69 31.19
CA SER A 51 1.12 32.62 30.80
C SER A 51 1.78 31.23 30.73
N ALA A 52 1.63 30.58 29.57
CA ALA A 52 2.47 29.46 29.12
C ALA A 52 3.34 29.93 27.94
N PRO A 53 4.55 29.36 27.76
CA PRO A 53 5.59 29.93 26.91
C PRO A 53 5.22 29.90 25.42
N VAL A 54 5.72 30.90 24.69
CA VAL A 54 5.59 31.04 23.23
C VAL A 54 6.09 29.76 22.57
N ILE A 55 5.17 28.89 22.16
CA ILE A 55 5.45 27.84 21.18
C ILE A 55 5.80 28.60 19.90
N VAL A 56 7.08 28.63 19.56
CA VAL A 56 7.53 28.98 18.23
C VAL A 56 6.83 27.97 17.32
N LYS A 57 5.72 28.39 16.69
CA LYS A 57 5.19 27.65 15.55
C LYS A 57 6.30 27.66 14.53
N ASP A 58 6.93 26.51 14.29
CA ASP A 58 7.77 26.34 13.12
C ASP A 58 6.96 26.85 11.93
N ILE A 59 7.37 27.98 11.36
CA ILE A 59 6.75 28.50 10.15
C ILE A 59 7.08 27.46 9.09
N LEU A 60 6.08 26.66 8.71
CA LEU A 60 6.23 25.64 7.67
C LEU A 60 6.57 26.36 6.35
N PRO A 61 7.71 26.07 5.72
CA PRO A 61 8.01 26.62 4.41
C PRO A 61 6.99 26.11 3.38
N GLY A 62 6.73 26.90 2.34
CA GLY A 62 5.93 26.44 1.20
C GLY A 62 6.57 25.23 0.52
N ASP A 63 5.76 24.38 -0.10
CA ASP A 63 6.23 23.14 -0.72
C ASP A 63 6.86 23.40 -2.10
N HIS A 64 8.12 23.01 -2.28
CA HIS A 64 8.74 22.87 -3.60
C HIS A 64 8.73 21.40 -4.03
N ILE A 65 8.56 21.10 -5.33
CA ILE A 65 8.53 19.70 -5.82
C ILE A 65 9.78 18.90 -5.46
N THR A 66 10.94 19.56 -5.36
CA THR A 66 12.22 18.97 -4.94
C THR A 66 12.27 18.56 -3.47
N GLU A 67 11.28 18.98 -2.68
CA GLU A 67 11.12 18.64 -1.27
C GLU A 67 10.13 17.50 -1.06
N PHE A 68 9.57 16.91 -2.13
CA PHE A 68 8.82 15.67 -2.04
C PHE A 68 9.76 14.48 -2.20
N ILE A 69 9.48 13.42 -1.44
CA ILE A 69 10.09 12.11 -1.69
C ILE A 69 9.61 11.63 -3.06
N PRO A 70 10.49 11.46 -4.06
CA PRO A 70 10.08 11.06 -5.39
C PRO A 70 9.49 9.65 -5.39
N PRO A 71 8.54 9.35 -6.29
CA PRO A 71 7.98 8.02 -6.39
C PRO A 71 8.96 7.07 -7.05
N PHE A 72 8.73 5.78 -6.82
CA PHE A 72 9.41 4.70 -7.51
C PHE A 72 10.94 4.71 -7.45
N VAL A 73 11.51 5.17 -6.34
CA VAL A 73 12.92 4.90 -6.05
C VAL A 73 13.06 3.39 -5.83
N PRO A 74 13.99 2.71 -6.53
CA PRO A 74 14.14 1.27 -6.37
C PRO A 74 14.47 0.87 -4.93
N LEU A 75 13.68 -0.05 -4.39
CA LEU A 75 13.93 -0.73 -3.12
C LEU A 75 14.26 -2.20 -3.36
N LEU A 76 14.99 -2.83 -2.44
CA LEU A 76 15.05 -4.29 -2.41
C LEU A 76 13.65 -4.85 -2.08
N ASN A 77 13.12 -5.63 -3.02
CA ASN A 77 11.74 -6.10 -3.01
C ASN A 77 11.64 -7.51 -2.42
N ASP A 78 10.65 -7.70 -1.54
CA ASP A 78 10.28 -9.03 -1.04
C ASP A 78 9.20 -9.61 -1.95
N TYR A 79 9.60 -10.51 -2.85
CA TYR A 79 8.68 -11.27 -3.67
C TYR A 79 8.50 -12.68 -3.12
N VAL A 80 7.29 -13.22 -3.30
CA VAL A 80 6.99 -14.63 -3.08
C VAL A 80 6.23 -15.16 -4.29
N ILE A 81 6.65 -16.34 -4.75
CA ILE A 81 6.10 -17.00 -5.93
C ILE A 81 5.50 -18.34 -5.54
N THR A 82 4.36 -18.70 -6.14
CA THR A 82 3.87 -20.09 -6.15
C THR A 82 3.87 -20.61 -7.58
N GLU A 83 4.78 -21.55 -7.86
CA GLU A 83 4.94 -22.13 -9.20
C GLU A 83 3.66 -22.81 -9.68
N ASN A 84 2.97 -23.53 -8.77
CA ASN A 84 1.74 -24.28 -9.06
C ASN A 84 0.60 -23.41 -9.62
N TYR A 85 0.58 -22.10 -9.31
CA TYR A 85 -0.48 -21.18 -9.74
C TYR A 85 0.01 -20.03 -10.62
N ASN A 86 1.29 -20.01 -10.99
CA ASN A 86 1.92 -18.85 -11.65
C ASN A 86 1.60 -17.52 -10.93
N LEU A 87 1.56 -17.55 -9.59
CA LEU A 87 1.17 -16.39 -8.79
C LEU A 87 2.42 -15.71 -8.22
N HIS A 88 2.48 -14.40 -8.40
CA HIS A 88 3.56 -13.54 -7.91
C HIS A 88 2.96 -12.54 -6.93
N ALA A 89 3.33 -12.65 -5.65
CA ALA A 89 2.92 -11.68 -4.64
C ALA A 89 4.10 -10.80 -4.22
N CYS A 90 3.88 -9.49 -4.20
CA CYS A 90 4.80 -8.56 -3.59
C CYS A 90 4.42 -8.28 -2.13
N ILE A 91 5.39 -8.38 -1.22
CA ILE A 91 5.22 -8.10 0.20
C ILE A 91 5.49 -6.62 0.45
N VAL A 92 4.42 -5.83 0.42
CA VAL A 92 4.49 -4.42 0.82
C VAL A 92 4.38 -4.33 2.34
N ARG A 93 5.47 -3.87 2.98
CA ARG A 93 5.52 -3.71 4.43
C ARG A 93 4.44 -2.76 4.92
N LYS A 94 3.82 -3.11 6.06
CA LYS A 94 2.67 -2.40 6.69
C LYS A 94 1.36 -2.40 5.88
N SER A 95 1.33 -3.10 4.75
CA SER A 95 0.15 -3.35 3.93
C SER A 95 -0.14 -4.85 3.90
N MET A 96 -0.47 -5.44 5.05
CA MET A 96 -0.81 -6.87 5.16
C MET A 96 0.31 -7.87 4.77
N SER A 97 1.58 -7.47 4.79
CA SER A 97 2.75 -8.33 4.56
C SER A 97 2.68 -9.75 5.18
N GLN A 98 2.27 -9.88 6.45
CA GLN A 98 2.11 -11.20 7.09
C GLN A 98 1.02 -12.04 6.43
N LEU A 99 -0.12 -11.44 6.07
CA LEU A 99 -1.19 -12.14 5.37
C LEU A 99 -0.73 -12.57 3.97
N THR A 100 -0.02 -11.71 3.24
CA THR A 100 0.57 -12.04 1.94
C THR A 100 1.49 -13.26 2.03
N THR A 101 2.43 -13.24 2.97
CA THR A 101 3.27 -14.38 3.31
C THR A 101 2.44 -15.63 3.64
N ASN A 102 1.38 -15.44 4.43
CA ASN A 102 0.57 -16.55 4.92
C ASN A 102 -0.17 -17.26 3.79
N LEU A 103 -0.79 -16.46 2.94
CA LEU A 103 -1.46 -16.86 1.71
C LEU A 103 -0.51 -17.62 0.78
N MET A 104 0.69 -17.07 0.53
CA MET A 104 1.60 -17.68 -0.42
C MET A 104 2.16 -19.02 0.06
N CYS A 105 2.47 -19.23 1.34
CA CYS A 105 2.87 -20.58 1.76
C CYS A 105 1.74 -21.58 1.75
N TYR A 106 0.52 -21.15 2.10
CA TYR A 106 -0.62 -22.03 1.99
C TYR A 106 -0.79 -22.52 0.55
N LEU A 107 -0.72 -21.62 -0.44
CA LEU A 107 -0.82 -21.99 -1.85
C LEU A 107 0.40 -22.73 -2.39
N SER A 108 1.59 -22.55 -1.81
CA SER A 108 2.78 -23.30 -2.19
C SER A 108 2.67 -24.78 -1.84
N ASN A 109 2.08 -25.11 -0.68
CA ASN A 109 1.89 -26.49 -0.24
C ASN A 109 0.69 -26.58 0.72
N THR A 110 -0.51 -26.73 0.16
CA THR A 110 -1.77 -26.74 0.90
C THR A 110 -1.84 -27.90 1.89
N ALA A 111 -1.43 -29.10 1.47
CA ALA A 111 -1.42 -30.30 2.30
C ALA A 111 -0.54 -30.13 3.55
N LEU A 112 0.66 -29.58 3.40
CA LEU A 112 1.57 -29.34 4.52
C LEU A 112 1.06 -28.26 5.49
N TYR A 113 0.40 -27.22 4.95
CA TYR A 113 -0.18 -26.16 5.76
C TYR A 113 -1.35 -26.65 6.61
N GLU A 114 -2.20 -27.50 6.02
CA GLU A 114 -3.36 -28.12 6.66
C GLU A 114 -2.95 -29.20 7.68
N ASP A 115 -2.00 -30.07 7.34
CA ASP A 115 -1.45 -31.09 8.25
C ASP A 115 -0.88 -30.47 9.53
N ARG A 116 -0.22 -29.31 9.41
CA ARG A 116 0.30 -28.57 10.56
C ARG A 116 -0.74 -27.66 11.25
N ASN A 117 -2.03 -27.81 10.90
CA ASN A 117 -3.16 -27.07 11.47
C ASN A 117 -2.93 -25.54 11.55
N ARG A 118 -2.42 -24.97 10.44
CA ARG A 118 -2.09 -23.54 10.37
C ARG A 118 -3.27 -22.71 9.89
N THR A 119 -3.31 -21.46 10.34
CA THR A 119 -4.29 -20.46 9.90
C THR A 119 -3.61 -19.33 9.14
N LEU A 120 -4.35 -18.60 8.30
CA LEU A 120 -3.79 -17.40 7.65
C LEU A 120 -3.52 -16.23 8.62
N SER A 121 -3.93 -16.35 9.89
CA SER A 121 -3.69 -15.35 10.93
C SER A 121 -2.43 -15.61 11.77
N ASP A 122 -1.75 -16.74 11.55
CA ASP A 122 -0.57 -17.14 12.32
C ASP A 122 0.60 -16.18 12.13
N THR A 123 1.37 -15.96 13.19
CA THR A 123 2.58 -15.11 13.13
C THR A 123 3.75 -15.85 12.48
N TRP A 124 4.76 -15.10 12.04
CA TRP A 124 6.01 -15.67 11.53
C TRP A 124 6.63 -16.74 12.46
N ALA A 125 6.66 -16.49 13.77
CA ALA A 125 7.22 -17.45 14.73
C ALA A 125 6.45 -18.77 14.77
N ALA A 126 5.12 -18.72 14.67
CA ALA A 126 4.27 -19.90 14.58
C ALA A 126 4.49 -20.68 13.28
N ARG A 127 5.05 -20.04 12.24
CA ARG A 127 5.16 -20.59 10.88
C ARG A 127 6.31 -21.56 10.67
N LYS A 128 7.35 -21.56 11.51
CA LYS A 128 8.60 -22.33 11.30
C LYS A 128 8.27 -23.78 10.87
N GLY A 129 8.69 -24.18 9.68
CA GLY A 129 8.38 -25.47 9.04
C GLY A 129 7.26 -25.42 7.98
N SER A 130 6.22 -24.59 8.12
CA SER A 130 5.02 -24.64 7.25
C SER A 130 5.18 -23.90 5.91
N CYS A 131 6.36 -23.33 5.68
CA CYS A 131 6.77 -22.68 4.43
C CYS A 131 8.06 -23.27 3.89
N ASP A 132 8.40 -24.47 4.32
CA ASP A 132 9.51 -25.20 3.72
C ASP A 132 9.20 -25.26 2.21
N ASN A 133 10.14 -24.80 1.38
CA ASN A 133 10.07 -24.70 -0.09
C ASN A 133 9.56 -23.37 -0.71
N ILE A 134 9.35 -22.30 0.05
CA ILE A 134 9.17 -20.99 -0.59
C ILE A 134 10.48 -20.32 -0.93
N ALA A 135 10.62 -19.93 -2.19
CA ALA A 135 11.65 -18.99 -2.61
C ALA A 135 11.35 -17.60 -2.00
N TRP A 136 12.20 -17.21 -1.06
CA TRP A 136 12.23 -15.87 -0.47
C TRP A 136 13.37 -15.09 -1.09
N SER A 137 13.12 -14.33 -2.17
CA SER A 137 14.02 -13.24 -2.62
C SER A 137 13.56 -12.64 -3.94
N ALA A 138 13.88 -11.34 -4.10
CA ALA A 138 13.81 -10.55 -5.32
C ALA A 138 14.24 -11.35 -6.56
N TYR A 139 13.51 -11.17 -7.69
CA TYR A 139 13.75 -11.85 -8.98
C TYR A 139 14.25 -13.28 -8.79
N ALA A 140 13.34 -14.20 -8.43
CA ALA A 140 13.69 -15.59 -8.18
C ALA A 140 14.63 -16.15 -9.27
N PRO A 141 15.58 -17.04 -8.93
CA PRO A 141 16.42 -17.78 -9.89
C PRO A 141 15.64 -18.40 -11.06
N LEU A 142 14.34 -18.62 -10.86
CA LEU A 142 13.35 -19.08 -11.85
C LEU A 142 13.15 -18.13 -13.06
N TYR A 143 13.48 -16.84 -12.92
CA TYR A 143 13.50 -15.91 -14.06
C TYR A 143 14.83 -15.96 -14.80
N GLU A 144 15.93 -16.04 -14.07
CA GLU A 144 17.29 -16.09 -14.65
C GLU A 144 17.53 -17.38 -15.44
N ASN A 145 16.99 -18.51 -14.98
CA ASN A 145 17.08 -19.79 -15.68
C ASN A 145 16.05 -19.95 -16.83
N GLY A 146 15.15 -18.98 -17.01
CA GLY A 146 14.11 -18.98 -18.04
C GLY A 146 12.96 -19.97 -17.81
N THR A 147 12.86 -20.62 -16.65
CA THR A 147 11.76 -21.56 -16.38
C THR A 147 10.43 -20.84 -16.16
N MET A 148 10.47 -19.56 -15.76
CA MET A 148 9.29 -18.73 -15.55
C MET A 148 9.38 -17.41 -16.32
N SER A 149 8.22 -16.93 -16.78
CA SER A 149 8.09 -15.60 -17.38
C SER A 149 7.24 -14.69 -16.50
N MET A 150 7.84 -13.57 -16.05
CA MET A 150 7.14 -12.48 -15.34
C MET A 150 5.85 -12.02 -16.04
N SER A 151 5.80 -12.10 -17.37
CA SER A 151 4.63 -11.66 -18.16
C SER A 151 3.43 -12.61 -18.09
N ARG A 152 3.65 -13.88 -17.70
CA ARG A 152 2.57 -14.90 -17.60
C ARG A 152 2.01 -15.04 -16.20
N MET A 153 2.62 -14.37 -15.22
CA MET A 153 2.24 -14.51 -13.83
C MET A 153 1.15 -13.51 -13.45
N THR A 154 0.18 -13.99 -12.69
CA THR A 154 -0.77 -13.13 -12.02
C THR A 154 -0.06 -12.44 -10.86
N LYS A 155 0.09 -11.11 -10.95
CA LYS A 155 0.79 -10.32 -9.93
C LYS A 155 -0.22 -9.74 -8.95
N LEU A 156 0.02 -9.84 -7.66
CA LEU A 156 -0.82 -9.20 -6.63
C LEU A 156 0.01 -8.46 -5.59
N ALA A 157 -0.55 -7.37 -5.08
CA ALA A 157 0.03 -6.61 -3.99
C ALA A 157 -1.08 -6.01 -3.14
N PHE A 158 -0.96 -6.15 -1.82
CA PHE A 158 -1.82 -5.40 -0.91
C PHE A 158 -1.28 -3.99 -0.76
N ILE A 159 -2.15 -3.01 -0.96
CA ILE A 159 -1.86 -1.59 -0.81
C ILE A 159 -2.80 -0.98 0.22
N ARG A 160 -2.33 0.03 0.93
CA ARG A 160 -3.03 0.61 2.07
C ARG A 160 -3.01 2.12 2.00
N HIS A 161 -4.07 2.75 2.51
CA HIS A 161 -4.14 4.21 2.61
C HIS A 161 -2.90 4.76 3.35
N PRO A 162 -2.19 5.77 2.81
CA PRO A 162 -0.91 6.21 3.35
C PRO A 162 -0.93 6.59 4.84
N GLU A 163 -1.91 7.38 5.30
CA GLU A 163 -2.08 7.70 6.73
C GLU A 163 -2.21 6.46 7.62
N SER A 164 -3.09 5.52 7.22
CA SER A 164 -3.34 4.31 7.99
C SER A 164 -2.11 3.40 8.02
N ARG A 165 -1.35 3.37 6.92
CA ARG A 165 -0.07 2.67 6.85
C ARG A 165 0.95 3.33 7.78
N PHE A 166 1.07 4.65 7.76
CA PHE A 166 1.99 5.40 8.63
C PHE A 166 1.67 5.20 10.11
N VAL A 167 0.39 5.28 10.52
CA VAL A 167 -0.02 4.99 11.92
C VAL A 167 0.40 3.58 12.32
N SER A 168 0.21 2.60 11.43
CA SER A 168 0.63 1.21 11.67
C SER A 168 2.15 1.05 11.75
N PHE A 169 2.91 1.88 11.05
CA PHE A 169 4.36 1.97 11.16
C PHE A 169 4.75 2.60 12.51
N PHE A 170 4.25 3.78 12.82
CA PHE A 170 4.58 4.54 14.02
C PHE A 170 4.30 3.76 15.30
N VAL A 171 3.11 3.15 15.40
CA VAL A 171 2.74 2.35 16.58
C VAL A 171 3.67 1.15 16.76
N ASP A 172 4.00 0.44 15.69
CA ASP A 172 4.88 -0.72 15.78
C ASP A 172 6.34 -0.32 16.05
N LYS A 173 6.89 0.54 15.19
CA LYS A 173 8.31 0.87 15.18
C LYS A 173 8.69 1.87 16.26
N CYS A 174 7.84 2.85 16.57
CA CYS A 174 8.21 3.90 17.51
C CYS A 174 7.73 3.61 18.92
N ILE A 175 6.47 3.16 19.05
CA ILE A 175 5.86 2.95 20.36
C ILE A 175 6.18 1.55 20.90
N ASN A 176 5.90 0.49 20.15
CA ASN A 176 5.97 -0.87 20.66
C ASN A 176 7.41 -1.42 20.71
N THR A 177 8.19 -1.20 19.64
CA THR A 177 9.56 -1.76 19.52
C THR A 177 10.66 -0.74 19.80
N ASN A 178 10.32 0.53 20.06
CA ASN A 178 11.26 1.62 20.35
C ASN A 178 12.43 1.71 19.35
N SER A 179 12.17 1.36 18.09
CA SER A 179 13.12 1.31 16.98
C SER A 179 13.09 2.59 16.12
N CYS A 180 12.57 3.70 16.66
CA CYS A 180 12.50 5.01 16.00
C CYS A 180 13.46 6.04 16.61
N TYR A 181 14.67 5.65 17.01
CA TYR A 181 15.71 6.62 17.44
C TYR A 181 15.32 7.56 18.58
N GLY A 182 14.55 7.05 19.54
CA GLY A 182 14.04 7.85 20.65
C GLY A 182 12.84 8.73 20.29
N CYS A 183 12.44 8.85 19.01
CA CYS A 183 11.18 9.49 18.65
C CYS A 183 10.00 8.69 19.21
N ARG A 184 9.18 9.36 20.04
CA ARG A 184 7.95 8.82 20.62
C ARG A 184 6.70 9.63 20.31
N ASP A 185 6.88 10.80 19.71
CA ASP A 185 5.81 11.65 19.20
C ASP A 185 5.86 11.72 17.66
N LEU A 186 4.78 12.23 17.07
CA LEU A 186 4.62 12.28 15.62
C LEU A 186 5.53 13.31 14.96
N HIS A 187 5.84 14.43 15.59
CA HIS A 187 6.68 15.49 15.01
C HIS A 187 8.10 14.97 14.77
N CYS A 188 8.69 14.36 15.80
CA CYS A 188 9.99 13.71 15.68
C CYS A 188 9.97 12.60 14.62
N ALA A 189 8.94 11.74 14.64
CA ALA A 189 8.87 10.59 13.74
C ALA A 189 8.73 10.99 12.26
N VAL A 190 7.87 11.95 11.91
CA VAL A 190 7.72 12.36 10.50
C VAL A 190 8.96 13.06 9.97
N LYS A 191 9.61 13.89 10.79
CA LYS A 191 10.86 14.57 10.42
C LYS A 191 11.98 13.56 10.18
N LEU A 192 12.12 12.60 11.10
CA LEU A 192 13.10 11.52 10.99
C LEU A 192 12.88 10.70 9.71
N VAL A 193 11.64 10.28 9.43
CA VAL A 193 11.32 9.52 8.22
C VAL A 193 11.66 10.32 6.96
N TYR A 194 11.26 11.59 6.91
CA TYR A 194 11.54 12.48 5.78
C TYR A 194 13.04 12.62 5.52
N ASP A 195 13.81 12.98 6.55
CA ASP A 195 15.25 13.20 6.42
C ASP A 195 15.98 11.94 5.94
N ARG A 196 15.60 10.78 6.49
CA ARG A 196 16.21 9.50 6.12
C ARG A 196 15.89 9.10 4.68
N LEU A 197 14.64 9.24 4.25
CA LEU A 197 14.25 8.92 2.87
C LEU A 197 14.87 9.89 1.87
N MET A 198 14.93 11.20 2.18
CA MET A 198 15.62 12.18 1.35
C MET A 198 17.12 11.87 1.21
N ASN A 199 17.77 11.41 2.29
CA ASN A 199 19.16 11.00 2.25
C ASN A 199 19.39 9.82 1.27
N HIS A 200 18.48 8.83 1.26
CA HIS A 200 18.53 7.73 0.28
C HIS A 200 18.35 8.21 -1.15
N VAL A 201 17.43 9.16 -1.37
CA VAL A 201 17.18 9.77 -2.69
C VAL A 201 18.41 10.52 -3.20
N GLN A 202 19.04 11.33 -2.35
CA GLN A 202 20.18 12.18 -2.72
C GLN A 202 21.44 11.36 -2.99
N ASN A 203 21.73 10.38 -2.15
CA ASN A 203 22.91 9.54 -2.30
C ASN A 203 22.71 8.38 -3.28
N ARG A 204 21.47 8.11 -3.71
CA ARG A 204 21.10 6.98 -4.58
C ARG A 204 21.51 5.61 -4.02
N HIS A 205 21.50 5.49 -2.69
CA HIS A 205 21.81 4.23 -2.02
C HIS A 205 20.59 3.31 -2.06
N LEU A 206 20.83 2.02 -2.31
CA LEU A 206 19.82 1.02 -2.02
C LEU A 206 19.67 0.92 -0.50
N ILE A 207 18.44 0.85 -0.02
CA ILE A 207 18.22 0.52 1.39
C ILE A 207 18.50 -0.98 1.52
N ASP A 208 19.67 -1.33 2.04
CA ASP A 208 20.08 -2.71 2.32
C ASP A 208 20.73 -2.81 3.70
N GLN A 209 20.71 -4.02 4.26
CA GLN A 209 21.30 -4.40 5.55
C GLN A 209 22.77 -4.03 5.65
N SER A 210 23.49 -4.08 4.53
CA SER A 210 24.91 -3.73 4.46
C SER A 210 25.18 -2.23 4.60
N GLU A 211 24.21 -1.38 4.22
CA GLU A 211 24.40 0.07 4.06
C GLU A 211 24.02 0.87 5.31
N SER A 212 23.22 0.29 6.20
CA SER A 212 22.64 1.03 7.32
C SER A 212 22.14 0.04 8.36
N GLU A 213 22.47 0.23 9.65
CA GLU A 213 21.85 -0.52 10.76
C GLU A 213 20.31 -0.36 10.79
N LEU A 214 19.78 0.54 9.96
CA LEU A 214 18.39 1.00 9.89
C LEU A 214 17.67 0.77 8.60
N TRP A 215 18.27 -0.01 7.72
CA TRP A 215 17.58 -0.52 6.55
C TRP A 215 16.16 -1.00 6.86
N TRP A 216 15.97 -1.67 8.01
CA TRP A 216 14.68 -2.19 8.43
C TRP A 216 13.67 -1.09 8.82
N PHE A 217 14.10 -0.03 9.51
CA PHE A 217 13.23 1.11 9.82
C PHE A 217 12.80 1.80 8.52
N ASP A 218 13.78 2.09 7.64
CA ASP A 218 13.55 2.79 6.38
C ASP A 218 12.64 1.99 5.46
N TRP A 219 12.81 0.67 5.35
CA TRP A 219 11.94 -0.22 4.58
C TRP A 219 10.48 -0.20 5.02
N HIS A 220 10.22 -0.05 6.33
CA HIS A 220 8.86 0.03 6.84
C HIS A 220 8.22 1.41 6.66
N ALA A 221 9.05 2.45 6.56
CA ALA A 221 8.62 3.83 6.37
C ALA A 221 8.51 4.22 4.88
N ALA A 222 9.33 3.63 4.00
CA ALA A 222 9.40 3.98 2.59
C ALA A 222 8.01 3.99 1.91
N PRO A 223 7.76 4.89 0.95
CA PRO A 223 6.53 4.90 0.16
C PRO A 223 6.24 3.55 -0.47
N GLN A 224 4.97 3.20 -0.61
CA GLN A 224 4.56 1.94 -1.24
C GLN A 224 4.99 1.91 -2.71
N THR A 225 5.01 3.05 -3.40
CA THR A 225 5.52 3.19 -4.77
C THR A 225 6.98 2.75 -4.95
N TRP A 226 7.80 2.72 -3.89
CA TRP A 226 9.19 2.25 -3.97
C TRP A 226 9.31 0.73 -4.06
N ASN A 227 8.23 0.01 -3.76
CA ASN A 227 8.21 -1.44 -3.72
C ASN A 227 7.83 -2.02 -5.09
N CYS A 228 8.01 -3.33 -5.22
CA CYS A 228 7.44 -4.19 -6.26
C CYS A 228 7.83 -3.85 -7.70
N ASP A 229 8.92 -3.10 -7.89
CA ASP A 229 9.29 -2.51 -9.19
C ASP A 229 8.10 -1.79 -9.85
N PHE A 230 7.28 -1.08 -9.07
CA PHE A 230 6.07 -0.44 -9.59
C PHE A 230 6.36 0.57 -10.72
N TYR A 231 7.55 1.20 -10.78
CA TYR A 231 7.93 2.02 -11.95
C TYR A 231 7.86 1.28 -13.29
N LYS A 232 7.99 -0.05 -13.29
CA LYS A 232 7.92 -0.91 -14.48
C LYS A 232 6.58 -1.63 -14.60
N HIS A 233 6.03 -2.07 -13.48
CA HIS A 233 5.00 -3.11 -13.48
C HIS A 233 3.69 -2.72 -12.80
N LEU A 234 3.51 -1.46 -12.36
CA LEU A 234 2.33 -1.05 -11.58
C LEU A 234 1.00 -1.51 -12.18
N THR A 235 0.83 -1.37 -13.50
CA THR A 235 -0.39 -1.76 -14.23
C THR A 235 -0.60 -3.27 -14.33
N ASP A 236 0.44 -4.07 -14.12
CA ASP A 236 0.36 -5.54 -14.17
C ASP A 236 -0.19 -6.13 -12.87
N TYR A 237 -0.24 -5.36 -11.78
CA TYR A 237 -0.64 -5.85 -10.46
C TYR A 237 -2.15 -5.76 -10.24
N HIS A 238 -2.73 -6.85 -9.72
CA HIS A 238 -3.96 -6.80 -8.95
C HIS A 238 -3.70 -6.11 -7.61
N LEU A 239 -3.94 -4.80 -7.57
CA LEU A 239 -3.82 -3.99 -6.37
C LEU A 239 -5.01 -4.21 -5.43
N ILE A 240 -4.76 -4.82 -4.28
CA ILE A 240 -5.77 -5.14 -3.27
C ILE A 240 -5.75 -4.05 -2.20
N LYS A 241 -6.73 -3.14 -2.25
CA LYS A 241 -6.83 -2.00 -1.32
C LYS A 241 -7.40 -2.46 0.01
N ILE A 242 -6.56 -2.46 1.05
CA ILE A 242 -6.96 -2.83 2.40
C ILE A 242 -7.20 -1.59 3.27
N GLY A 243 -8.39 -1.51 3.86
CA GLY A 243 -8.76 -0.48 4.84
C GLY A 243 -8.91 -1.03 6.25
N THR A 244 -9.26 -0.15 7.19
CA THR A 244 -9.41 -0.49 8.61
C THR A 244 -10.83 -0.91 8.98
N SER A 245 -11.83 -0.52 8.20
CA SER A 245 -13.23 -0.89 8.46
C SER A 245 -13.52 -2.32 8.03
N GLN A 246 -14.52 -2.95 8.64
CA GLN A 246 -14.99 -4.28 8.22
C GLN A 246 -15.46 -4.26 6.75
N LYS A 247 -16.05 -3.15 6.29
CA LYS A 247 -16.48 -2.95 4.91
C LYS A 247 -15.30 -2.97 3.95
N ASP A 248 -14.24 -2.21 4.24
CA ASP A 248 -13.05 -2.15 3.39
C ASP A 248 -12.34 -3.50 3.34
N ARG A 249 -12.30 -4.22 4.47
CA ARG A 249 -11.74 -5.58 4.53
C ARG A 249 -12.53 -6.57 3.68
N LYS A 250 -13.86 -6.53 3.74
CA LYS A 250 -14.72 -7.34 2.86
C LYS A 250 -14.48 -7.01 1.38
N LEU A 251 -14.29 -5.74 1.04
CA LEU A 251 -13.96 -5.33 -0.33
C LEU A 251 -12.58 -5.83 -0.76
N ALA A 252 -11.56 -5.71 0.10
CA ALA A 252 -10.22 -6.23 -0.15
C ALA A 252 -10.23 -7.74 -0.39
N MET A 253 -11.01 -8.51 0.38
CA MET A 253 -11.12 -9.96 0.20
C MET A 253 -11.82 -10.32 -1.11
N LYS A 254 -12.79 -9.54 -1.58
CA LYS A 254 -13.35 -9.70 -2.92
C LYS A 254 -12.32 -9.44 -4.03
N GLN A 255 -11.49 -8.41 -3.89
CA GLN A 255 -10.40 -8.14 -4.82
C GLN A 255 -9.36 -9.27 -4.83
N LEU A 256 -9.01 -9.79 -3.66
CA LEU A 256 -8.14 -10.96 -3.53
C LEU A 256 -8.75 -12.18 -4.23
N GLN A 257 -10.03 -12.47 -3.98
CA GLN A 257 -10.73 -13.59 -4.63
C GLN A 257 -10.66 -13.49 -6.15
N ILE A 258 -10.87 -12.30 -6.72
CA ILE A 258 -10.74 -12.08 -8.18
C ILE A 258 -9.32 -12.41 -8.65
N ALA A 259 -8.29 -11.89 -7.98
CA ALA A 259 -6.90 -12.16 -8.33
C ALA A 259 -6.54 -13.66 -8.27
N LEU A 260 -7.03 -14.37 -7.24
CA LEU A 260 -6.80 -15.81 -7.09
C LEU A 260 -7.52 -16.62 -8.18
N LYS A 261 -8.75 -16.23 -8.56
CA LYS A 261 -9.46 -16.85 -9.69
C LYS A 261 -8.75 -16.61 -11.01
N THR A 262 -8.19 -15.42 -11.23
CA THR A 262 -7.35 -15.12 -12.42
C THR A 262 -6.10 -16.02 -12.47
N ALA A 263 -5.54 -16.37 -11.31
CA ALA A 263 -4.43 -17.33 -11.19
C ALA A 263 -4.86 -18.82 -11.24
N ASN A 264 -6.13 -19.11 -11.55
CA ASN A 264 -6.70 -20.47 -11.58
C ASN A 264 -6.56 -21.25 -10.26
N VAL A 265 -6.56 -20.57 -9.11
CA VAL A 265 -6.62 -21.23 -7.81
C VAL A 265 -8.00 -21.89 -7.64
N GLU A 266 -8.04 -23.13 -7.17
CA GLU A 266 -9.28 -23.88 -7.00
C GLU A 266 -10.18 -23.26 -5.93
N ASP A 267 -11.50 -23.31 -6.18
CA ASP A 267 -12.50 -22.67 -5.31
C ASP A 267 -12.39 -23.16 -3.85
N LYS A 268 -12.09 -24.45 -3.60
CA LYS A 268 -11.90 -24.97 -2.23
C LYS A 268 -10.82 -24.22 -1.44
N TYR A 269 -9.74 -23.83 -2.10
CA TYR A 269 -8.63 -23.14 -1.43
C TYR A 269 -8.97 -21.66 -1.26
N ILE A 270 -9.64 -21.05 -2.25
CA ILE A 270 -10.17 -19.69 -2.17
C ILE A 270 -11.16 -19.58 -1.00
N GLU A 271 -12.10 -20.52 -0.85
CA GLU A 271 -13.08 -20.55 0.23
C GLU A 271 -12.42 -20.60 1.61
N LYS A 272 -11.42 -21.47 1.79
CA LYS A 272 -10.61 -21.50 3.02
C LYS A 272 -9.91 -20.17 3.28
N ILE A 273 -9.31 -19.55 2.25
CA ILE A 273 -8.65 -18.24 2.39
C ILE A 273 -9.65 -17.16 2.82
N MET A 274 -10.85 -17.14 2.22
CA MET A 274 -11.90 -16.18 2.58
C MET A 274 -12.42 -16.40 4.00
N ALA A 275 -12.61 -17.65 4.41
CA ALA A 275 -13.06 -18.00 5.75
C ALA A 275 -12.04 -17.54 6.81
N ASP A 276 -10.76 -17.89 6.64
CA ASP A 276 -9.71 -17.54 7.60
C ASP A 276 -9.52 -16.02 7.72
N THR A 277 -9.62 -15.28 6.61
CA THR A 277 -9.33 -13.82 6.57
C THR A 277 -10.49 -12.92 7.00
N LEU A 278 -11.73 -13.34 6.77
CA LEU A 278 -12.93 -12.61 7.20
C LEU A 278 -13.26 -12.86 8.68
N VAL A 279 -13.00 -14.06 9.18
CA VAL A 279 -13.25 -14.43 10.59
C VAL A 279 -12.15 -13.89 11.50
N SER A 280 -10.88 -13.91 11.05
CA SER A 280 -9.82 -13.28 11.82
C SER A 280 -9.91 -11.77 11.67
N ASP A 281 -10.59 -11.07 12.57
CA ASP A 281 -9.94 -9.86 13.09
C ASP A 281 -8.58 -10.36 13.53
N THR A 282 -7.53 -10.07 12.76
CA THR A 282 -6.20 -10.53 13.10
C THR A 282 -6.04 -10.23 14.58
N LYS A 283 -5.56 -11.17 15.39
CA LYS A 283 -5.30 -10.99 16.82
C LYS A 283 -4.40 -9.75 17.11
N HIS A 284 -3.89 -9.13 16.04
CA HIS A 284 -3.06 -7.93 15.93
C HIS A 284 -3.72 -6.78 15.14
N GLY A 285 -5.04 -6.76 14.98
CA GLY A 285 -5.79 -5.69 14.32
C GLY A 285 -5.72 -4.41 15.16
N THR A 286 -4.60 -3.71 15.10
CA THR A 286 -4.31 -2.57 15.97
C THR A 286 -5.24 -1.38 15.70
N HIS A 287 -5.98 -1.37 14.58
CA HIS A 287 -6.65 -0.19 14.03
C HIS A 287 -7.80 0.36 14.88
N GLN A 288 -8.41 -0.46 15.73
CA GLN A 288 -9.52 -0.03 16.58
C GLN A 288 -9.11 0.33 18.01
N SER A 289 -7.81 0.26 18.36
CA SER A 289 -7.39 0.70 19.69
C SER A 289 -7.63 2.20 19.84
N LYS A 290 -8.09 2.64 21.03
CA LYS A 290 -8.31 4.06 21.35
C LYS A 290 -7.05 4.91 21.09
N SER A 291 -5.87 4.33 21.34
CA SER A 291 -4.59 4.97 21.05
C SER A 291 -4.39 5.20 19.55
N ASN A 292 -4.69 4.20 18.72
CA ASN A 292 -4.51 4.30 17.27
C ASN A 292 -5.48 5.30 16.63
N LEU A 293 -6.72 5.37 17.12
CA LEU A 293 -7.67 6.40 16.70
C LEU A 293 -7.18 7.81 17.05
N ARG A 294 -6.59 8.00 18.24
CA ARG A 294 -6.00 9.29 18.64
C ARG A 294 -4.79 9.66 17.77
N ILE A 295 -3.91 8.71 17.48
CA ILE A 295 -2.74 8.93 16.61
C ILE A 295 -3.20 9.25 15.19
N LEU A 296 -4.18 8.52 14.65
CA LEU A 296 -4.74 8.80 13.34
C LEU A 296 -5.39 10.19 13.28
N GLN A 297 -6.07 10.61 14.35
CA GLN A 297 -6.60 11.96 14.44
C GLN A 297 -5.49 13.00 14.37
N GLN A 298 -4.41 12.85 15.15
CA GLN A 298 -3.27 13.77 15.09
C GLN A 298 -2.62 13.81 13.70
N VAL A 299 -2.44 12.65 13.06
CA VAL A 299 -1.98 12.54 11.66
C VAL A 299 -2.85 13.35 10.69
N ARG A 300 -4.16 13.45 10.95
CA ARG A 300 -5.13 14.15 10.08
C ARG A 300 -5.31 15.62 10.42
N THR A 301 -4.97 16.06 11.64
CA THR A 301 -5.27 17.43 12.09
C THR A 301 -4.04 18.28 12.36
N ASP A 302 -2.90 17.68 12.72
CA ASP A 302 -1.70 18.42 13.06
C ASP A 302 -0.99 18.93 11.79
N PRO A 303 -0.88 20.26 11.57
CA PRO A 303 -0.31 20.81 10.35
C PRO A 303 1.13 20.39 10.09
N TYR A 304 1.97 20.27 11.14
CA TYR A 304 3.36 19.86 11.00
C TYR A 304 3.47 18.41 10.56
N VAL A 305 2.68 17.53 11.20
CA VAL A 305 2.65 16.10 10.86
C VAL A 305 2.18 15.91 9.42
N ARG A 306 1.11 16.60 9.05
CA ARG A 306 0.52 16.60 7.71
C ARG A 306 1.50 17.07 6.66
N HIS A 307 2.20 18.17 6.90
CA HIS A 307 3.21 18.72 6.02
C HIS A 307 4.26 17.69 5.60
N TYR A 308 4.86 17.01 6.57
CA TYR A 308 5.85 15.97 6.26
C TYR A 308 5.24 14.72 5.64
N LEU A 309 4.06 14.27 6.10
CA LEU A 309 3.39 13.11 5.49
C LEU A 309 2.99 13.37 4.05
N HIS A 310 2.65 14.61 3.73
CA HIS A 310 2.40 15.05 2.36
C HIS A 310 3.66 14.84 1.51
N ARG A 311 4.79 15.43 1.93
CA ARG A 311 6.07 15.28 1.24
C ARG A 311 6.53 13.83 1.10
N ILE A 312 6.25 13.00 2.11
CA ILE A 312 6.67 11.59 2.09
C ILE A 312 5.79 10.73 1.19
N TYR A 313 4.46 10.88 1.26
CA TYR A 313 3.53 9.89 0.68
C TYR A 313 2.62 10.44 -0.42
N TYR A 314 2.76 11.70 -0.85
CA TYR A 314 1.93 12.30 -1.90
C TYR A 314 1.74 11.37 -3.10
N PHE A 315 2.82 10.82 -3.63
CA PHE A 315 2.74 9.96 -4.81
C PHE A 315 2.14 8.57 -4.56
N ASP A 316 2.07 8.08 -3.32
CA ASP A 316 1.28 6.88 -3.02
C ASP A 316 -0.22 7.18 -3.23
N TYR A 317 -0.70 8.37 -2.88
CA TYR A 317 -2.09 8.75 -3.15
C TYR A 317 -2.37 8.75 -4.65
N VAL A 318 -1.50 9.39 -5.42
CA VAL A 318 -1.63 9.51 -6.88
C VAL A 318 -1.54 8.14 -7.56
N ALA A 319 -0.46 7.39 -7.31
CA ALA A 319 -0.18 6.14 -8.01
C ALA A 319 -1.23 5.05 -7.74
N PHE A 320 -1.81 5.04 -6.54
CA PHE A 320 -2.80 4.04 -6.15
C PHE A 320 -4.24 4.55 -6.20
N GLY A 321 -4.48 5.79 -6.62
CA GLY A 321 -5.81 6.39 -6.68
C GLY A 321 -6.51 6.39 -5.32
N PHE A 322 -5.80 6.83 -4.28
CA PHE A 322 -6.42 7.22 -3.02
C PHE A 322 -6.81 8.70 -3.08
N GLU A 323 -7.87 9.07 -2.38
CA GLU A 323 -8.26 10.46 -2.23
C GLU A 323 -7.14 11.24 -1.53
N ILE A 324 -6.70 12.33 -2.16
CA ILE A 324 -5.69 13.24 -1.61
C ILE A 324 -6.41 14.15 -0.61
N PRO A 325 -6.03 14.17 0.69
CA PRO A 325 -6.60 15.10 1.66
C PRO A 325 -6.56 16.55 1.15
N GLU A 326 -7.65 17.32 1.33
CA GLU A 326 -7.79 18.69 0.78
C GLU A 326 -6.61 19.62 1.09
N VAL A 327 -6.03 19.54 2.29
CA VAL A 327 -4.87 20.36 2.69
C VAL A 327 -3.60 20.01 1.91
N TYR A 328 -3.50 18.79 1.40
CA TYR A 328 -2.42 18.40 0.50
C TYR A 328 -2.65 18.96 -0.90
N SER A 329 -3.90 19.15 -1.31
CA SER A 329 -4.22 19.54 -2.69
C SER A 329 -3.95 21.01 -3.04
N ALA A 330 -3.93 21.91 -2.05
CA ALA A 330 -3.87 23.35 -2.29
C ALA A 330 -2.53 23.85 -2.86
N ASP A 331 -1.41 23.14 -2.63
CA ASP A 331 -0.05 23.61 -2.95
C ASP A 331 0.69 22.70 -3.98
N LEU A 332 -0.03 21.93 -4.80
CA LEU A 332 0.56 20.85 -5.61
C LEU A 332 0.99 21.22 -7.04
N PRO A 333 2.09 20.62 -7.53
CA PRO A 333 2.33 20.46 -8.96
C PRO A 333 1.63 19.21 -9.52
N GLU A 334 1.02 19.35 -10.69
CA GLU A 334 0.52 18.22 -11.49
C GLU A 334 1.71 17.39 -12.02
N TYR A 335 1.79 16.09 -11.66
CA TYR A 335 2.75 15.17 -12.26
C TYR A 335 2.04 14.32 -13.34
N PRO A 336 2.45 14.37 -14.62
CA PRO A 336 1.93 13.46 -15.62
C PRO A 336 2.42 12.05 -15.32
N LEU A 337 1.52 11.19 -14.84
CA LEU A 337 1.77 9.74 -14.78
C LEU A 337 2.13 9.27 -16.20
N ARG A 338 3.28 8.61 -16.37
CA ARG A 338 3.55 7.86 -17.59
C ARG A 338 2.53 6.72 -17.66
N ASN A 339 1.63 6.81 -18.63
CA ASN A 339 0.80 5.68 -19.06
C ASN A 339 1.64 4.60 -19.72
#